data_AF-A0A9D0XVI0-F1
#
_entry.id   AF-A0A9D0XVI0-F1
#
_cell.length_a   1.000
_cell.length_b   1.000
_cell.length_c   1.000
_cell.angle_alpha   90.00
_cell.angle_beta   90.00
_cell.angle_gamma   90.00
#
_symmetry.space_group_name_H-M   'P 1'
#
loop_
_entity.id
_entity.type
_entity.pdbx_description
1 polymer ?
#
loop_
_entity_poly.entity_id
_entity_poly.type
_entity_poly.pdbx_seq_one_letter_code
_entity_poly.pdbx_strand_id
1 'polypeptide(L)' 'MNLEKSRSVEYKKCAALLSLLVELDADAEDKIYRCFQNMGVDNFFLHLESLELDLSQETSEKLKSLKTIIEIFGEERGQA' A
#
# COMPACT_ATOMS: atom_id res chain seq x y z
N MET A 1 -13.70 2.06 21.49
CA MET A 1 -13.45 2.53 20.10
C MET A 1 -13.75 1.38 19.17
N ASN A 2 -14.51 1.57 18.08
CA ASN A 2 -14.77 0.49 17.13
C ASN A 2 -13.47 0.25 16.33
N LEU A 3 -12.85 -0.91 16.53
CA LEU A 3 -11.54 -1.26 15.97
C LEU A 3 -11.54 -1.22 14.43
N GLU A 4 -12.65 -1.56 13.78
CA GLU A 4 -12.78 -1.51 12.33
C GLU A 4 -12.82 -0.07 11.80
N LYS A 5 -13.56 0.81 12.48
CA LYS A 5 -13.56 2.25 12.14
C LYS A 5 -12.17 2.86 12.31
N SER A 6 -11.43 2.45 13.35
CA SER A 6 -10.04 2.89 13.55
C SER A 6 -9.14 2.43 12.40
N ARG A 7 -9.27 1.16 11.97
CA ARG A 7 -8.43 0.58 10.92
C ARG A 7 -8.66 1.24 9.57
N SER A 8 -9.92 1.51 9.23
CA SER A 8 -10.28 2.20 7.99
C SER A 8 -9.67 3.61 7.89
N VAL A 9 -9.65 4.35 9.00
CA VAL A 9 -8.99 5.66 9.06
C VAL A 9 -7.49 5.54 8.83
N GLU A 10 -6.82 4.56 9.44
CA GLU A 10 -5.39 4.35 9.23
C GLU A 10 -5.08 3.90 7.79
N TYR A 11 -5.90 3.03 7.19
CA TYR A 11 -5.74 2.68 5.77
C TYR A 11 -5.87 3.86 4.84
N LYS A 12 -6.80 4.78 5.11
CA LYS A 12 -6.92 6.02 4.33
C LYS A 12 -5.66 6.88 4.46
N LYS A 13 -5.09 6.99 5.66
CA LYS A 13 -3.82 7.71 5.85
C LYS A 13 -2.66 7.03 5.10
N CYS A 14 -2.58 5.70 5.14
CA CYS A 14 -1.55 4.96 4.41
C CYS A 14 -1.65 5.17 2.90
N ALA A 15 -2.87 5.11 2.33
CA ALA A 15 -3.09 5.36 0.91
C ALA A 15 -2.70 6.79 0.52
N ALA A 16 -3.07 7.78 1.33
CA ALA A 16 -2.67 9.17 1.11
C ALA A 16 -1.15 9.39 1.21
N LEU A 17 -0.47 8.72 2.15
CA LEU A 17 0.99 8.77 2.24
C LEU A 17 1.67 8.14 1.02
N LEU A 18 1.17 7.01 0.55
CA LEU A 18 1.66 6.39 -0.68
C LEU A 18 1.43 7.28 -1.90
N SER A 19 0.25 7.89 -1.98
CA SER A 19 -0.11 8.87 -3.00
C SER A 19 0.91 10.00 -3.10
N LEU A 20 1.34 10.54 -1.97
CA LEU A 20 2.39 11.56 -1.91
C LEU A 20 3.78 11.02 -2.30
N LEU A 21 4.11 9.78 -1.95
CA LEU A 21 5.44 9.19 -2.21
C LEU A 21 5.65 8.78 -3.66
N VAL A 22 4.60 8.26 -4.31
CA VAL A 22 4.70 7.74 -5.69
C VAL A 22 3.86 8.53 -6.69
N GLU A 23 3.31 9.66 -6.25
CA GLU A 23 2.54 10.61 -7.07
C GLU A 23 1.32 9.93 -7.71
N LEU A 24 0.49 9.29 -6.88
CA LEU A 24 -0.76 8.70 -7.34
C LEU A 24 -1.77 9.80 -7.68
N ASP A 25 -2.56 9.57 -8.72
CA ASP A 25 -3.79 10.31 -8.90
C ASP A 25 -4.88 9.84 -7.92
N ALA A 26 -5.97 10.61 -7.85
CA ALA A 26 -7.05 10.34 -6.90
C ALA A 26 -7.79 9.01 -7.17
N ASP A 27 -7.79 8.51 -8.41
CA ASP A 27 -8.42 7.23 -8.77
C ASP A 27 -7.56 6.06 -8.28
N ALA A 28 -6.25 6.12 -8.54
CA ALA A 28 -5.29 5.15 -8.08
C ALA A 28 -5.23 5.10 -6.54
N GLU A 29 -5.28 6.25 -5.87
CA GLU A 29 -5.35 6.31 -4.40
C GLU A 29 -6.61 5.60 -3.84
N ASP A 30 -7.79 5.83 -4.43
CA ASP A 30 -9.03 5.17 -3.97
C ASP A 30 -8.99 3.67 -4.20
N LYS A 31 -8.44 3.22 -5.35
CA LYS A 31 -8.26 1.79 -5.65
C LYS A 31 -7.36 1.11 -4.62
N ILE A 32 -6.21 1.70 -4.29
CA ILE A 32 -5.29 1.16 -3.28
C ILE A 32 -5.94 1.17 -1.89
N TYR A 33 -6.64 2.25 -1.53
CA TYR A 33 -7.38 2.31 -0.27
C TYR A 33 -8.40 1.17 -0.14
N ARG A 34 -9.17 0.86 -1.20
CA ARG A 34 -10.08 -0.29 -1.21
C ARG A 34 -9.34 -1.62 -1.08
N CYS A 35 -8.19 -1.78 -1.73
CA CYS A 35 -7.35 -2.96 -1.53
C CYS A 35 -6.91 -3.11 -0.07
N PHE A 36 -6.49 -2.03 0.58
CA PHE A 36 -6.15 -2.08 2.00
C PHE A 36 -7.33 -2.48 2.88
N GLN A 37 -8.53 -1.98 2.59
CA GLN A 37 -9.72 -2.40 3.30
C GLN A 37 -10.03 -3.89 3.13
N ASN A 38 -9.77 -4.44 1.95
CA ASN A 38 -10.08 -5.84 1.62
C ASN A 38 -9.04 -6.84 2.16
N MET A 39 -7.75 -6.54 2.05
CA MET A 39 -6.67 -7.49 2.38
C MET A 39 -5.64 -6.97 3.39
N GLY A 40 -5.63 -5.67 3.69
CA GLY A 40 -4.60 -5.03 4.51
C GLY A 40 -3.37 -4.59 3.71
N VAL A 41 -2.50 -3.80 4.35
CA VAL A 41 -1.32 -3.19 3.70
C VAL A 41 -0.24 -4.23 3.40
N ASP A 42 0.05 -5.13 4.34
CA ASP A 42 1.10 -6.14 4.15
C ASP A 42 0.76 -7.08 2.98
N ASN A 43 -0.47 -7.57 2.93
CA ASN A 43 -0.95 -8.42 1.84
C ASN A 43 -1.01 -7.69 0.50
N PHE A 44 -1.29 -6.38 0.49
CA PHE A 44 -1.23 -5.58 -0.72
C PHE A 44 0.18 -5.61 -1.33
N PHE A 45 1.23 -5.38 -0.53
CA PHE A 45 2.60 -5.41 -1.03
C PHE A 45 3.05 -6.82 -1.40
N LEU A 46 2.63 -7.83 -0.62
CA LEU A 46 2.89 -9.24 -0.92
C LEU A 46 2.33 -9.63 -2.30
N HIS A 47 1.12 -9.19 -2.62
CA HIS A 47 0.41 -9.55 -3.85
C HIS A 47 0.48 -8.50 -4.97
N LEU A 48 1.23 -7.41 -4.79
CA LEU A 48 1.24 -6.23 -5.68
C LEU A 48 1.34 -6.58 -7.16
N GLU A 49 2.22 -7.51 -7.52
CA GLU A 49 2.48 -7.92 -8.92
C GLU A 49 1.34 -8.73 -9.55
N SER A 50 0.48 -9.32 -8.72
CA SER A 50 -0.71 -10.07 -9.15
C SER A 50 -1.99 -9.22 -9.14
N LEU A 51 -1.92 -7.97 -8.65
CA LEU A 51 -3.08 -7.07 -8.61
C LEU A 51 -3.26 -6.37 -9.97
N GLU A 52 -4.44 -6.53 -10.55
CA GLU A 52 -4.87 -5.76 -11.74
C GLU A 52 -5.49 -4.43 -11.27
N LEU A 53 -4.64 -3.41 -11.05
CA LEU A 53 -5.06 -2.10 -10.53
C LEU A 53 -5.21 -1.01 -11.62
N ASP A 54 -4.96 -1.34 -12.89
CA ASP A 54 -4.95 -0.40 -14.01
C ASP A 54 -4.14 0.87 -13.71
N LEU A 55 -2.94 0.70 -13.16
CA LEU A 55 -2.03 1.80 -12.84
C LEU A 55 -1.11 2.09 -14.02
N SER A 56 -0.57 3.32 -14.06
CA SER A 56 0.50 3.63 -15.02
C SER A 56 1.72 2.73 -14.78
N GLN A 57 2.51 2.50 -15.82
CA GLN A 57 3.76 1.74 -15.70
C GLN A 57 4.71 2.39 -14.67
N GLU A 58 4.83 3.72 -14.72
CA GLU A 58 5.67 4.49 -13.80
C GLU A 58 5.25 4.29 -12.33
N THR A 59 3.95 4.43 -12.05
CA THR A 59 3.40 4.19 -10.71
C THR A 59 3.66 2.76 -10.24
N SER A 60 3.48 1.79 -11.13
CA SER A 60 3.71 0.37 -10.83
C SER A 60 5.18 0.10 -10.47
N GLU A 61 6.11 0.72 -11.19
CA GLU A 61 7.55 0.62 -10.92
C GLU A 61 7.95 1.29 -9.59
N LYS A 62 7.38 2.46 -9.27
CA LYS A 62 7.57 3.13 -7.97
C LYS A 62 7.07 2.27 -6.81
N LEU A 63 5.88 1.65 -6.95
CA LEU A 63 5.33 0.74 -5.93
C LEU A 63 6.17 -0.53 -5.75
N LYS A 64 6.68 -1.12 -6.83
CA LYS A 64 7.61 -2.26 -6.76
C LYS A 64 8.90 -1.87 -6.06
N SER A 65 9.43 -0.68 -6.33
CA SER A 65 10.63 -0.17 -5.65
C SER A 65 10.39 0.00 -4.15
N LEU A 66 9.22 0.52 -3.76
CA LEU A 66 8.83 0.61 -2.34
C LEU A 66 8.70 -0.76 -1.69
N LYS A 67 8.10 -1.75 -2.36
CA LYS A 67 8.04 -3.14 -1.89
C LYS A 67 9.44 -3.66 -1.59
N THR A 68 10.36 -3.54 -2.54
CA THR A 68 11.76 -3.97 -2.38
C THR A 68 12.45 -3.27 -1.20
N ILE A 69 12.22 -1.96 -1.01
CA ILE A 69 12.77 -1.22 0.14
C ILE A 69 12.20 -1.79 1.45
N ILE A 70 10.89 -2.03 1.53
CA ILE A 70 10.26 -2.61 2.72
C ILE A 70 10.82 -4.01 2.99
N GLU A 71 11.06 -4.83 1.96
CA GLU A 71 11.64 -6.16 2.13
C GLU A 71 13.10 -6.09 2.62
N ILE A 72 13.94 -5.24 2.02
CA ILE A 72 15.35 -5.08 2.41
C ILE A 72 15.50 -4.54 3.84
N PHE A 73 14.70 -3.55 4.21
CA PHE A 73 14.87 -2.83 5.48
C PHE A 73 13.86 -3.25 6.56
N GLY A 74 12.86 -4.07 6.23
CA GLY A 74 11.80 -4.52 7.14
C GLY A 74 12.20 -5.71 8.00
N GLU A 75 13.16 -6.53 7.56
CA GLU A 75 13.59 -7.75 8.27
C GLU A 75 14.37 -7.49 9.58
N GLU A 76 14.74 -6.25 9.90
CA GLU A 76 15.36 -5.92 11.19
C GLU A 76 14.39 -5.94 12.39
N ARG A 77 13.08 -6.16 12.18
CA ARG A 77 12.08 -6.21 13.27
C ARG A 77 11.55 -7.63 13.51
N GLY A 78 12.40 -8.56 13.92
CA GLY A 78 11.90 -9.90 14.29
C GLY A 78 12.87 -10.97 14.80
N GLN A 79 14.16 -10.67 15.01
CA GLN A 79 15.06 -11.57 15.75
C GLN A 79 15.59 -10.86 17.00
N ALA A 80 14.75 -10.81 18.02
CA ALA A 80 15.13 -10.49 19.39
C ALA A 80 14.56 -11.57 20.32
#